data_AF-A0ABD6DVA5-F1
#
_entry.id   AF-A0ABD6DVA5-F1
#
_cell.length_a   1.000
_cell.length_b   1.000
_cell.length_c   1.000
_cell.angle_alpha   90.00
_cell.angle_beta   90.00
_cell.angle_gamma   90.00
#
_symmetry.space_group_name_H-M   'P 1'
#
loop_
_entity.id
_entity.type
_entity.pdbx_description
1 polymer ?
#
loop_
_entity_poly.entity_id
_entity_poly.type
_entity_poly.pdbx_seq_one_letter_code
_entity_poly.pdbx_strand_id
1 'polypeptide(L)'
;MSATAGEARGETSSGLSVAVLVGLFVSLFGAPVLGRFDLPREVGTSTAGSILANSLSSWLLVGALLVVVLHWEDRRLRSIGLRMPTRREVAVGIGAGFGGVVLGLLVTGVAVVTLRLEQPETLSAITRLSLPIQLAVVGTAVIVEEILWRGYPIERLAELTDRLWVGAGISGLVFLAVHYPAWGLAGAIPQAVFTAVLVGVYVWSRNVVVSMLTHGVINVAMVFVLPSFL
;
A
#
# COMPACT_ATOMS: atom_id res chain seq x y z
N MET A 1 29.27 -51.71 -17.79
CA MET A 1 28.26 -51.19 -18.75
C MET A 1 27.52 -50.07 -18.05
N SER A 2 27.74 -48.85 -18.50
CA SER A 2 27.16 -47.60 -18.00
C SER A 2 26.12 -47.11 -19.01
N ALA A 3 24.92 -46.76 -18.55
CA ALA A 3 23.91 -45.97 -19.25
C ALA A 3 22.86 -45.56 -18.18
N THR A 4 23.03 -44.40 -17.53
CA THR A 4 22.47 -43.07 -17.86
C THR A 4 20.98 -42.91 -17.60
N ALA A 5 20.74 -42.07 -16.58
CA ALA A 5 19.55 -41.29 -16.29
C ALA A 5 18.85 -40.67 -17.53
N GLY A 6 17.53 -40.58 -17.42
CA GLY A 6 16.58 -39.81 -18.24
C GLY A 6 15.20 -40.31 -17.81
N GLU A 7 14.22 -39.52 -17.37
CA GLU A 7 13.91 -38.15 -17.73
C GLU A 7 13.28 -37.43 -16.52
N ALA A 8 13.87 -36.30 -16.15
CA ALA A 8 13.13 -35.21 -15.53
C ALA A 8 12.48 -34.41 -16.66
N ARG A 9 11.15 -34.25 -16.62
CA ARG A 9 10.41 -33.17 -17.32
C ARG A 9 8.98 -33.11 -16.80
N GLY A 10 8.84 -32.61 -15.57
CA GLY A 10 7.58 -32.00 -15.12
C GLY A 10 7.55 -30.56 -15.61
N GLU A 11 7.26 -30.37 -16.89
CA GLU A 11 6.94 -29.08 -17.47
C GLU A 11 5.63 -28.58 -16.85
N THR A 12 5.72 -27.75 -15.82
CA THR A 12 4.59 -26.91 -15.41
C THR A 12 4.61 -25.68 -16.30
N SER A 13 3.80 -25.74 -17.35
CA SER A 13 3.55 -24.62 -18.25
C SER A 13 3.30 -23.32 -17.47
N SER A 14 3.93 -22.24 -17.92
CA SER A 14 3.76 -20.84 -17.52
C SER A 14 2.34 -20.33 -17.82
N GLY A 15 1.35 -20.92 -17.16
CA GLY A 15 -0.05 -20.55 -17.20
C GLY A 15 -0.34 -19.59 -16.05
N LEU A 16 -1.08 -18.53 -16.37
CA LEU A 16 -1.46 -17.50 -15.43
C LEU A 16 -2.42 -18.11 -14.38
N SER A 17 -1.94 -18.36 -13.16
CA SER A 17 -2.73 -19.04 -12.13
C SER A 17 -3.95 -18.22 -11.74
N VAL A 18 -5.13 -18.86 -11.71
CA VAL A 18 -6.39 -18.22 -11.28
C VAL A 18 -6.25 -17.62 -9.88
N ALA A 19 -5.50 -18.27 -8.99
CA ALA A 19 -5.22 -17.75 -7.64
C ALA A 19 -4.52 -16.39 -7.68
N VAL A 20 -3.51 -16.25 -8.55
CA VAL A 20 -2.76 -15.00 -8.73
C VAL A 20 -3.64 -13.90 -9.30
N LEU A 21 -4.51 -14.22 -10.27
CA LEU A 21 -5.48 -13.25 -10.79
C LEU A 21 -6.45 -12.77 -9.72
N VAL A 22 -7.01 -13.68 -8.94
CA VAL A 22 -7.95 -13.33 -7.88
C VAL A 22 -7.27 -12.48 -6.81
N GLY A 23 -6.07 -12.87 -6.36
CA GLY A 23 -5.34 -12.07 -5.39
C GLY A 23 -4.97 -10.68 -5.93
N LEU A 24 -4.58 -10.57 -7.21
CA LEU A 24 -4.30 -9.28 -7.85
C LEU A 24 -5.56 -8.41 -7.93
N PHE A 25 -6.70 -9.01 -8.26
CA PHE A 25 -7.97 -8.31 -8.27
C PHE A 25 -8.36 -7.81 -6.87
N VAL A 26 -8.26 -8.68 -5.86
CA VAL A 26 -8.54 -8.34 -4.46
C VAL A 26 -7.63 -7.21 -3.99
N SER A 27 -6.34 -7.28 -4.30
CA SER A 27 -5.36 -6.30 -3.81
C SER A 27 -5.49 -4.94 -4.50
N LEU A 28 -5.65 -4.93 -5.83
CA LEU A 28 -5.66 -3.69 -6.64
C LEU A 28 -7.04 -3.04 -6.77
N PHE A 29 -8.11 -3.82 -6.70
CA PHE A 29 -9.47 -3.34 -7.00
C PHE A 29 -10.51 -3.67 -5.92
N GLY A 30 -10.15 -4.45 -4.89
CA GLY A 30 -11.06 -4.80 -3.80
C GLY A 30 -11.64 -3.57 -3.10
N ALA A 31 -10.82 -2.59 -2.75
CA ALA A 31 -11.28 -1.38 -2.06
C ALA A 31 -12.23 -0.52 -2.93
N PRO A 32 -11.90 -0.17 -4.19
CA PRO A 32 -12.84 0.50 -5.10
C PRO A 32 -14.15 -0.25 -5.30
N VAL A 33 -14.12 -1.58 -5.39
CA VAL A 33 -15.32 -2.42 -5.53
C VAL A 33 -16.18 -2.36 -4.29
N LEU A 34 -15.60 -2.54 -3.09
CA LEU A 34 -16.34 -2.41 -1.82
C LEU A 34 -16.94 -1.01 -1.66
N GLY A 35 -16.22 0.03 -2.08
CA GLY A 35 -16.70 1.42 -2.05
C GLY A 35 -17.97 1.67 -2.89
N ARG A 36 -18.27 0.84 -3.90
CA ARG A 36 -19.51 0.96 -4.70
C ARG A 36 -20.76 0.54 -3.94
N PHE A 37 -20.61 -0.25 -2.89
CA PHE A 37 -21.73 -0.74 -2.08
C PHE A 37 -22.02 0.15 -0.87
N ASP A 38 -21.23 1.20 -0.64
CA ASP A 38 -21.39 2.20 0.43
C ASP A 38 -21.64 1.63 1.86
N LEU A 39 -21.34 0.34 2.08
CA LEU A 39 -21.56 -0.38 3.34
C LEU A 39 -20.98 0.36 4.57
N PRO A 40 -19.81 1.01 4.51
CA PRO A 40 -19.31 1.78 5.66
C PRO A 40 -20.20 2.97 6.05
N ARG A 41 -20.89 3.60 5.08
CA ARG A 41 -21.83 4.70 5.34
C ARG A 41 -23.18 4.20 5.85
N GLU A 42 -23.61 3.02 5.40
CA GLU A 42 -24.86 2.42 5.86
C GLU A 42 -24.75 1.88 7.29
N VAL A 43 -23.58 1.37 7.68
CA VAL A 43 -23.31 0.83 9.02
C VAL A 43 -22.83 1.91 10.01
N GLY A 44 -22.11 2.92 9.52
CA GLY A 44 -21.54 3.98 10.34
C GLY A 44 -22.50 5.14 10.59
N THR A 45 -23.14 5.17 11.76
CA THR A 45 -24.06 6.28 12.16
C THR A 45 -23.37 7.62 12.44
N SER A 46 -22.04 7.70 12.31
CA SER A 46 -21.22 8.90 12.48
C SER A 46 -20.03 8.88 11.52
N THR A 47 -19.39 10.04 11.29
CA THR A 47 -18.15 10.15 10.49
C THR A 47 -17.07 9.19 10.99
N ALA A 48 -16.86 9.14 12.30
CA ALA A 48 -15.89 8.24 12.91
C ALA A 48 -16.25 6.76 12.69
N GLY A 49 -17.54 6.41 12.85
CA GLY A 49 -18.03 5.06 12.57
C GLY A 49 -17.83 4.64 11.11
N SER A 50 -18.11 5.54 10.17
CA SER A 50 -17.88 5.29 8.73
C SER A 50 -16.41 5.06 8.41
N ILE A 51 -15.50 5.86 8.99
CA ILE A 51 -14.06 5.72 8.79
C ILE A 51 -13.56 4.39 9.37
N LEU A 52 -14.01 4.02 10.58
CA LEU A 52 -13.65 2.74 11.21
C LEU A 52 -14.20 1.54 10.42
N ALA A 53 -15.42 1.63 9.90
CA ALA A 53 -16.00 0.59 9.04
C ALA A 53 -15.22 0.43 7.73
N ASN A 54 -14.71 1.53 7.16
CA ASN A 54 -13.79 1.47 6.02
C ASN A 54 -12.47 0.81 6.40
N SER A 55 -11.87 1.16 7.56
CA SER A 55 -10.66 0.49 8.06
C SER A 55 -10.87 -1.02 8.24
N LEU A 56 -12.02 -1.44 8.78
CA LEU A 56 -12.37 -2.86 8.92
C LEU A 56 -12.50 -3.55 7.57
N SER A 57 -13.15 -2.90 6.59
CA SER A 57 -13.29 -3.44 5.23
C SER A 57 -11.93 -3.69 4.58
N SER A 58 -10.98 -2.78 4.76
CA SER A 58 -9.60 -2.95 4.27
C SER A 58 -8.88 -4.13 4.94
N TRP A 59 -9.10 -4.36 6.24
CA TRP A 59 -8.58 -5.55 6.92
C TRP A 59 -9.20 -6.85 6.40
N LEU A 60 -10.49 -6.85 6.05
CA LEU A 60 -11.13 -8.01 5.42
C LEU A 60 -10.50 -8.35 4.05
N LEU A 61 -10.14 -7.32 3.26
CA LEU A 61 -9.40 -7.51 2.00
C LEU A 61 -8.02 -8.13 2.24
N VAL A 62 -7.29 -7.67 3.27
CA VAL A 62 -6.03 -8.30 3.67
C VAL A 62 -6.25 -9.74 4.10
N GLY A 63 -7.26 -10.03 4.91
CA GLY A 63 -7.60 -11.39 5.31
C GLY A 63 -7.88 -12.30 4.12
N ALA A 64 -8.71 -11.85 3.17
CA ALA A 64 -8.99 -12.57 1.94
C ALA A 64 -7.72 -12.82 1.11
N LEU A 65 -6.86 -11.81 1.00
CA LEU A 65 -5.60 -11.93 0.28
C LEU A 65 -4.62 -12.90 0.95
N LEU A 66 -4.54 -12.89 2.27
CA LEU A 66 -3.72 -13.85 3.02
C LEU A 66 -4.22 -15.28 2.85
N VAL A 67 -5.53 -15.50 2.77
CA VAL A 67 -6.12 -16.80 2.42
C VAL A 67 -5.69 -17.23 1.02
N VAL A 68 -5.73 -16.32 0.03
CA VAL A 68 -5.24 -16.61 -1.33
C VAL A 68 -3.77 -17.04 -1.29
N VAL A 69 -2.91 -16.26 -0.63
CA VAL A 69 -1.46 -16.55 -0.57
C VAL A 69 -1.15 -17.87 0.13
N LEU A 70 -1.75 -18.12 1.29
CA LEU A 70 -1.40 -19.25 2.15
C LEU A 70 -2.07 -20.55 1.73
N HIS A 71 -3.29 -20.50 1.18
CA HIS A 71 -4.12 -21.68 0.94
C HIS A 71 -4.43 -21.95 -0.52
N TRP A 72 -4.31 -20.96 -1.42
CA TRP A 72 -4.59 -21.16 -2.84
C TRP A 72 -3.34 -21.11 -3.71
N GLU A 73 -2.40 -20.24 -3.36
CA GLU A 73 -1.07 -20.21 -3.99
C GLU A 73 -0.07 -21.16 -3.32
N ASP A 74 -0.40 -21.68 -2.12
CA ASP A 74 0.47 -22.51 -1.28
C ASP A 74 1.85 -21.87 -1.01
N ARG A 75 1.88 -20.54 -0.81
CA ARG A 75 3.10 -19.76 -0.61
C ARG A 75 3.20 -19.22 0.80
N ARG A 76 4.44 -19.05 1.27
CA ARG A 76 4.74 -18.42 2.56
C ARG A 76 4.52 -16.89 2.48
N LEU A 77 4.24 -16.25 3.61
CA LEU A 77 4.12 -14.77 3.71
C LEU A 77 5.39 -14.03 3.28
N ARG A 78 6.56 -14.69 3.35
CA ARG A 78 7.81 -14.15 2.81
C ARG A 78 7.74 -13.87 1.30
N SER A 79 6.86 -14.54 0.57
CA SER A 79 6.64 -14.34 -0.89
C SER A 79 5.97 -13.01 -1.22
N ILE A 80 5.47 -12.28 -0.22
CA ILE A 80 4.92 -10.92 -0.34
C ILE A 80 5.76 -9.92 0.48
N GLY A 81 7.02 -10.28 0.76
CA GLY A 81 7.95 -9.45 1.52
C GLY A 81 7.67 -9.37 3.02
N LEU A 82 6.73 -10.14 3.58
CA LEU A 82 6.42 -10.11 5.01
C LEU A 82 7.48 -10.89 5.81
N ARG A 83 8.47 -10.16 6.31
CA ARG A 83 9.56 -10.69 7.14
C ARG A 83 10.12 -9.60 8.06
N MET A 84 10.77 -10.02 9.14
CA MET A 84 11.44 -9.07 10.04
C MET A 84 12.56 -8.30 9.31
N PRO A 85 12.64 -6.97 9.50
CA PRO A 85 13.69 -6.15 8.91
C PRO A 85 15.00 -6.25 9.72
N THR A 86 16.12 -6.11 9.03
CA THR A 86 17.44 -5.91 9.65
C THR A 86 17.55 -4.50 10.20
N ARG A 87 18.52 -4.24 11.09
CA ARG A 87 18.78 -2.89 11.63
C ARG A 87 19.06 -1.85 10.52
N ARG A 88 19.79 -2.26 9.47
CA ARG A 88 20.06 -1.39 8.31
C ARG A 88 18.78 -1.07 7.56
N GLU A 89 17.92 -2.06 7.33
CA GLU A 89 16.63 -1.86 6.68
C GLU A 89 15.71 -0.95 7.52
N VAL A 90 15.69 -1.10 8.84
CA VAL A 90 14.97 -0.18 9.74
C VAL A 90 15.49 1.26 9.60
N ALA A 91 16.81 1.45 9.66
CA ALA A 91 17.41 2.78 9.54
C ALA A 91 17.11 3.43 8.18
N VAL A 92 17.22 2.67 7.09
CA VAL A 92 16.87 3.14 5.74
C VAL A 92 15.37 3.44 5.64
N GLY A 93 14.51 2.58 6.19
CA GLY A 93 13.07 2.80 6.17
C GLY A 93 12.66 4.08 6.89
N ILE A 94 13.19 4.32 8.09
CA ILE A 94 12.96 5.54 8.86
C ILE A 94 13.52 6.77 8.12
N GLY A 95 14.77 6.69 7.64
CA GLY A 95 15.42 7.79 6.92
C GLY A 95 14.70 8.15 5.62
N ALA A 96 14.25 7.15 4.85
CA ALA A 96 13.43 7.34 3.67
C ALA A 96 12.07 7.96 4.01
N GLY A 97 11.49 7.63 5.16
CA GLY A 97 10.26 8.25 5.64
C GLY A 97 10.43 9.76 5.87
N PHE A 98 11.46 10.16 6.61
CA PHE A 98 11.79 11.57 6.82
C PHE A 98 12.12 12.29 5.51
N GLY A 99 12.94 11.67 4.65
CA GLY A 99 13.26 12.22 3.33
C GLY A 99 12.01 12.40 2.46
N GLY A 100 11.09 11.45 2.51
CA GLY A 100 9.80 11.51 1.84
C GLY A 100 8.93 12.65 2.35
N VAL A 101 8.84 12.86 3.66
CA VAL A 101 8.13 14.01 4.26
C VAL A 101 8.71 15.33 3.77
N VAL A 102 10.03 15.51 3.87
CA VAL A 102 10.70 16.75 3.43
C VAL A 102 10.43 17.01 1.95
N LEU A 103 10.63 15.99 1.10
CA LEU A 103 10.39 16.11 -0.34
C LEU A 103 8.92 16.39 -0.65
N GLY A 104 7.99 15.70 0.01
CA GLY A 104 6.55 15.88 -0.17
C GLY A 104 6.11 17.30 0.21
N LEU A 105 6.61 17.84 1.32
CA LEU A 105 6.33 19.22 1.74
C LEU A 105 6.91 20.24 0.76
N LEU A 106 8.14 20.05 0.29
CA LEU A 106 8.76 20.95 -0.70
C LEU A 106 7.96 20.98 -2.00
N VAL A 107 7.62 19.80 -2.55
CA VAL A 107 6.85 19.69 -3.80
C VAL A 107 5.45 20.26 -3.61
N THR A 108 4.79 19.99 -2.48
CA THR A 108 3.46 20.54 -2.18
C THR A 108 3.49 22.05 -2.02
N GLY A 109 4.49 22.60 -1.31
CA GLY A 109 4.64 24.05 -1.15
C GLY A 109 4.80 24.77 -2.49
N VAL A 110 5.65 24.23 -3.38
CA VAL A 110 5.79 24.73 -4.75
C VAL A 110 4.46 24.63 -5.52
N ALA A 111 3.78 23.48 -5.46
CA ALA A 111 2.52 23.27 -6.15
C ALA A 111 1.40 24.20 -5.66
N VAL A 112 1.22 24.38 -4.35
CA VAL A 112 0.18 25.26 -3.79
C VAL A 112 0.39 26.71 -4.22
N VAL A 113 1.64 27.19 -4.18
CA VAL A 113 1.98 28.55 -4.61
C VAL A 113 1.74 28.75 -6.11
N THR A 114 2.10 27.76 -6.93
CA THR A 114 2.03 27.87 -8.39
C THR A 114 0.64 27.61 -8.95
N LEU A 115 -0.13 26.71 -8.35
CA LEU A 115 -1.41 26.21 -8.86
C LEU A 115 -2.63 26.69 -8.04
N ARG A 116 -2.43 27.44 -6.97
CA ARG A 116 -3.49 27.97 -6.08
C ARG A 116 -4.45 26.88 -5.58
N LEU A 117 -3.89 25.77 -5.11
CA LEU A 117 -4.66 24.60 -4.70
C LEU A 117 -5.20 24.74 -3.28
N GLU A 118 -6.44 24.32 -3.07
CA GLU A 118 -7.06 24.19 -1.74
C GLU A 118 -6.70 22.85 -1.09
N GLN A 119 -6.73 22.79 0.24
CA GLN A 119 -6.41 21.55 0.97
C GLN A 119 -7.49 20.47 0.75
N PRO A 120 -7.10 19.18 0.66
CA PRO A 120 -8.06 18.10 0.44
C PRO A 120 -8.93 17.81 1.68
N GLU A 121 -10.25 17.68 1.48
CA GLU A 121 -11.25 17.47 2.54
C GLU A 121 -10.99 16.23 3.40
N THR A 122 -10.47 15.15 2.79
CA THR A 122 -10.20 13.88 3.47
C THR A 122 -9.18 14.02 4.61
N LEU A 123 -8.11 14.79 4.42
CA LEU A 123 -7.13 15.04 5.48
C LEU A 123 -7.74 15.86 6.62
N SER A 124 -8.56 16.86 6.28
CA SER A 124 -9.29 17.66 7.27
C SER A 124 -10.28 16.83 8.10
N ALA A 125 -10.90 15.79 7.52
CA ALA A 125 -11.79 14.90 8.26
C ALA A 125 -11.05 14.07 9.32
N ILE A 126 -9.86 13.53 8.99
CA ILE A 126 -9.08 12.68 9.90
C ILE A 126 -8.52 13.49 11.08
N THR A 127 -7.97 14.67 10.84
CA THR A 127 -7.35 15.50 11.90
C THR A 127 -8.35 16.01 12.93
N ARG A 128 -9.66 16.02 12.60
CA ARG A 128 -10.76 16.37 13.50
C ARG A 128 -11.27 15.22 14.38
N LEU A 129 -10.79 13.99 14.18
CA LEU A 129 -11.18 12.83 14.99
C LEU A 129 -10.48 12.83 16.35
N SER A 130 -10.99 12.06 17.31
CA SER A 130 -10.27 11.84 18.57
C SER A 130 -8.96 11.09 18.34
N LEU A 131 -7.93 11.38 19.14
CA LEU A 131 -6.60 10.77 19.01
C LEU A 131 -6.64 9.22 18.92
N PRO A 132 -7.42 8.48 19.74
CA PRO A 132 -7.49 7.02 19.61
C PRO A 132 -7.97 6.54 18.24
N ILE A 133 -8.93 7.26 17.64
CA ILE A 133 -9.47 6.92 16.32
C ILE A 133 -8.44 7.26 15.24
N GLN A 134 -7.77 8.41 15.34
CA GLN A 134 -6.68 8.75 14.42
C GLN A 134 -5.58 7.69 14.44
N LEU A 135 -5.15 7.24 15.63
CA LEU A 135 -4.15 6.19 15.79
C LEU A 135 -4.60 4.87 15.17
N ALA A 136 -5.86 4.47 15.37
CA ALA A 136 -6.42 3.24 14.80
C ALA A 136 -6.46 3.28 13.26
N VAL A 137 -6.87 4.41 12.68
CA VAL A 137 -7.00 4.59 11.24
C VAL A 137 -5.63 4.69 10.57
N VAL A 138 -4.73 5.50 11.13
CA VAL A 138 -3.35 5.65 10.63
C VAL A 138 -2.60 4.33 10.74
N GLY A 139 -2.68 3.63 11.89
CA GLY A 139 -2.05 2.33 12.07
C GLY A 139 -2.60 1.28 11.11
N THR A 140 -3.91 1.30 10.84
CA THR A 140 -4.52 0.42 9.84
C THR A 140 -3.98 0.72 8.44
N ALA A 141 -3.96 1.98 8.02
CA ALA A 141 -3.47 2.38 6.69
C ALA A 141 -2.02 1.93 6.47
N VAL A 142 -1.14 2.15 7.46
CA VAL A 142 0.28 1.78 7.40
C VAL A 142 0.49 0.29 7.15
N ILE A 143 -0.37 -0.59 7.66
CA ILE A 143 -0.21 -2.03 7.49
C ILE A 143 -0.92 -2.50 6.22
N VAL A 144 -2.19 -2.15 6.10
CA VAL A 144 -3.07 -2.68 5.06
C VAL A 144 -2.62 -2.21 3.68
N GLU A 145 -2.31 -0.93 3.52
CA GLU A 145 -1.90 -0.41 2.22
C GLU A 145 -0.57 -1.00 1.75
N GLU A 146 0.36 -1.30 2.66
CA GLU A 146 1.64 -1.86 2.27
C GLU A 146 1.48 -3.30 1.78
N ILE A 147 0.59 -4.08 2.40
CA ILE A 147 0.28 -5.45 1.94
C ILE A 147 -0.45 -5.41 0.58
N LEU A 148 -1.50 -4.59 0.46
CA LEU A 148 -2.37 -4.55 -0.71
C LEU A 148 -1.74 -3.88 -1.93
N TRP A 149 -0.81 -2.94 -1.75
CA TRP A 149 -0.24 -2.15 -2.85
C TRP A 149 1.26 -2.36 -3.08
N ARG A 150 1.99 -2.90 -2.11
CA ARG A 150 3.43 -3.20 -2.26
C ARG A 150 3.63 -4.71 -2.25
N GLY A 151 3.55 -5.31 -1.07
CA GLY A 151 3.92 -6.71 -0.83
C GLY A 151 3.37 -7.69 -1.86
N TYR A 152 2.06 -7.82 -1.97
CA TYR A 152 1.47 -8.80 -2.89
C TYR A 152 1.53 -8.40 -4.37
N PRO A 153 0.96 -7.26 -4.81
CA PRO A 153 0.83 -6.98 -6.24
C PRO A 153 2.16 -6.77 -6.93
N ILE A 154 3.16 -6.16 -6.27
CA ILE A 154 4.48 -5.96 -6.89
C ILE A 154 5.13 -7.30 -7.18
N GLU A 155 5.09 -8.25 -6.24
CA GLU A 155 5.68 -9.58 -6.40
C GLU A 155 4.96 -10.37 -7.49
N ARG A 156 3.63 -10.38 -7.49
CA ARG A 156 2.85 -11.12 -8.49
C ARG A 156 2.96 -10.52 -9.89
N LEU A 157 2.87 -9.20 -10.03
CA LEU A 157 3.05 -8.56 -11.32
C LEU A 157 4.48 -8.75 -11.83
N ALA A 158 5.48 -8.69 -10.95
CA ALA A 158 6.87 -8.96 -11.32
C ALA A 158 7.08 -10.40 -11.82
N GLU A 159 6.40 -11.39 -11.25
CA GLU A 159 6.39 -12.78 -11.75
C GLU A 159 5.70 -12.90 -13.11
N LEU A 160 4.61 -12.15 -13.34
CA LEU A 160 3.91 -12.18 -14.63
C LEU A 160 4.66 -11.44 -15.75
N THR A 161 5.48 -10.45 -15.41
CA THR A 161 6.20 -9.62 -16.38
C THR A 161 7.71 -9.88 -16.43
N ASP A 162 8.22 -10.79 -15.60
CA ASP A 162 9.67 -11.03 -15.34
C ASP A 162 10.48 -9.77 -15.02
N ARG A 163 9.82 -8.74 -14.47
CA ARG A 163 10.38 -7.39 -14.31
C ARG A 163 9.84 -6.71 -13.06
N LEU A 164 10.66 -6.66 -12.01
CA LEU A 164 10.30 -6.06 -10.72
C LEU A 164 9.82 -4.61 -10.86
N TRP A 165 10.54 -3.79 -11.63
CA TRP A 165 10.19 -2.37 -11.83
C TRP A 165 8.87 -2.17 -12.59
N VAL A 166 8.50 -3.10 -13.48
CA VAL A 166 7.22 -3.03 -14.20
C VAL A 166 6.08 -3.32 -13.23
N GLY A 167 6.17 -4.39 -12.44
CA GLY A 167 5.17 -4.69 -11.42
C GLY A 167 5.04 -3.59 -10.36
N ALA A 168 6.17 -3.03 -9.92
CA ALA A 168 6.22 -1.89 -9.01
C ALA A 168 5.55 -0.64 -9.59
N GLY A 169 5.86 -0.31 -10.85
CA GLY A 169 5.26 0.83 -11.55
C GLY A 169 3.75 0.68 -11.75
N ILE A 170 3.29 -0.49 -12.19
CA ILE A 170 1.85 -0.77 -12.36
C ILE A 170 1.11 -0.61 -11.03
N SER A 171 1.60 -1.26 -9.96
CA SER A 171 0.95 -1.19 -8.65
C SER A 171 0.90 0.25 -8.11
N GLY A 172 1.99 1.00 -8.22
CA GLY A 172 2.05 2.41 -7.81
C GLY A 172 1.11 3.32 -8.62
N LEU A 173 0.99 3.09 -9.93
CA LEU A 173 0.06 3.85 -10.78
C LEU A 173 -1.40 3.56 -10.44
N VAL A 174 -1.76 2.28 -10.23
CA VAL A 174 -3.12 1.92 -9.82
C VAL A 174 -3.44 2.52 -8.45
N PHE A 175 -2.51 2.45 -7.49
CA PHE A 175 -2.65 3.08 -6.18
C PHE A 175 -2.99 4.57 -6.29
N LEU A 176 -2.23 5.33 -7.09
CA LEU A 176 -2.49 6.76 -7.28
C LEU A 176 -3.85 6.99 -7.96
N ALA A 177 -4.19 6.19 -8.97
CA ALA A 177 -5.44 6.33 -9.72
C ALA A 177 -6.67 6.10 -8.85
N VAL A 178 -6.67 5.08 -7.98
CA VAL A 178 -7.84 4.77 -7.14
C VAL A 178 -8.05 5.77 -6.01
N HIS A 179 -7.00 6.45 -5.56
CA HIS A 179 -7.11 7.44 -4.49
C HIS A 179 -7.33 8.87 -4.99
N TYR A 180 -6.99 9.15 -6.26
CA TYR A 180 -7.20 10.46 -6.86
C TYR A 180 -8.61 11.05 -6.64
N PRO A 181 -9.72 10.28 -6.79
CA PRO A 181 -11.07 10.82 -6.54
C PRO A 181 -11.29 11.35 -5.12
N ALA A 182 -10.63 10.77 -4.11
CA ALA A 182 -10.78 11.17 -2.71
C ALA A 182 -9.81 12.28 -2.27
N TRP A 183 -8.68 12.42 -2.97
CA TRP A 183 -7.63 13.39 -2.61
C TRP A 183 -7.61 14.63 -3.50
N GLY A 184 -8.20 14.56 -4.69
CA GLY A 184 -8.07 15.61 -5.69
C GLY A 184 -6.61 15.89 -6.07
N LEU A 185 -6.38 16.96 -6.82
CA LEU A 185 -5.04 17.31 -7.27
C LEU A 185 -4.10 17.70 -6.12
N ALA A 186 -4.62 18.43 -5.13
CA ALA A 186 -3.84 18.92 -4.00
C ALA A 186 -3.28 17.79 -3.13
N GLY A 187 -4.06 16.74 -2.88
CA GLY A 187 -3.58 15.56 -2.15
C GLY A 187 -2.79 14.59 -3.03
N ALA A 188 -3.09 14.51 -4.34
CA ALA A 188 -2.39 13.59 -5.25
C ALA A 188 -0.90 13.93 -5.43
N ILE A 189 -0.53 15.21 -5.35
CA ILE A 189 0.86 15.66 -5.54
C ILE A 189 1.81 15.12 -4.44
N PRO A 190 1.60 15.42 -3.14
CA PRO A 190 2.42 14.81 -2.09
C PRO A 190 2.31 13.29 -2.11
N GLN A 191 1.14 12.74 -2.43
CA GLN A 191 1.01 11.29 -2.49
C GLN A 191 1.87 10.66 -3.60
N ALA A 192 1.98 11.27 -4.78
CA ALA A 192 2.83 10.77 -5.84
C ALA A 192 4.29 10.66 -5.35
N VAL A 193 4.75 11.65 -4.58
CA VAL A 193 6.08 11.63 -3.94
C VAL A 193 6.16 10.49 -2.92
N PHE A 194 5.22 10.38 -1.99
CA PHE A 194 5.22 9.32 -0.97
C PHE A 194 5.16 7.93 -1.59
N THR A 195 4.38 7.76 -2.66
CA THR A 195 4.28 6.51 -3.42
C THR A 195 5.60 6.15 -4.07
N ALA A 196 6.28 7.12 -4.70
CA ALA A 196 7.59 6.88 -5.31
C ALA A 196 8.63 6.46 -4.26
N VAL A 197 8.63 7.10 -3.08
CA VAL A 197 9.50 6.73 -1.95
C VAL A 197 9.20 5.31 -1.46
N LEU A 198 7.93 5.00 -1.21
CA LEU A 198 7.51 3.69 -0.70
C LEU A 198 7.78 2.56 -1.70
N VAL A 199 7.50 2.79 -2.98
CA VAL A 199 7.85 1.85 -4.06
C VAL A 199 9.37 1.67 -4.14
N GLY A 200 10.15 2.75 -4.07
CA GLY A 200 11.61 2.67 -4.08
C GLY A 200 12.17 1.86 -2.91
N VAL A 201 11.67 2.11 -1.70
CA VAL A 201 12.02 1.35 -0.48
C VAL A 201 11.64 -0.12 -0.62
N TYR A 202 10.45 -0.42 -1.15
CA TYR A 202 10.01 -1.79 -1.36
C TYR A 202 10.88 -2.50 -2.39
N VAL A 203 11.12 -1.90 -3.56
CA VAL A 203 11.96 -2.51 -4.61
C VAL A 203 13.38 -2.77 -4.11
N TRP A 204 13.93 -1.86 -3.30
CA TRP A 204 15.25 -2.02 -2.70
C TRP A 204 15.30 -3.14 -1.65
N SER A 205 14.33 -3.21 -0.74
CA SER A 205 14.37 -4.13 0.41
C SER A 205 13.71 -5.48 0.14
N ARG A 206 12.76 -5.52 -0.80
CA ARG A 206 11.71 -6.56 -0.95
C ARG A 206 11.17 -6.99 0.41
N ASN A 207 10.89 -6.00 1.25
CA ASN A 207 10.38 -6.17 2.59
C ASN A 207 9.26 -5.18 2.86
N VAL A 208 8.05 -5.70 2.95
CA VAL A 208 6.85 -4.87 3.17
C VAL A 208 6.89 -4.20 4.55
N VAL A 209 7.50 -4.82 5.56
CA VAL A 209 7.63 -4.24 6.91
C VAL A 209 8.51 -2.99 6.89
N VAL A 210 9.53 -2.93 6.02
CA VAL A 210 10.35 -1.72 5.85
C VAL A 210 9.52 -0.60 5.24
N SER A 211 8.63 -0.94 4.31
CA SER A 211 7.71 0.02 3.71
C SER A 211 6.67 0.51 4.72
N MET A 212 6.19 -0.36 5.62
CA MET A 212 5.34 0.02 6.77
C MET A 212 6.06 1.00 7.71
N LEU A 213 7.35 0.81 7.98
CA LEU A 213 8.12 1.76 8.79
C LEU A 213 8.25 3.13 8.10
N THR A 214 8.59 3.13 6.81
CA THR A 214 8.64 4.36 5.99
C THR A 214 7.30 5.08 5.97
N HIS A 215 6.22 4.35 5.71
CA HIS A 215 4.85 4.88 5.65
C HIS A 215 4.42 5.39 7.03
N GLY A 216 4.72 4.66 8.10
CA GLY A 216 4.46 5.07 9.47
C GLY A 216 5.09 6.42 9.82
N VAL A 217 6.36 6.64 9.45
CA VAL A 217 7.02 7.94 9.64
C VAL A 217 6.32 9.05 8.86
N ILE A 218 5.94 8.79 7.60
CA ILE A 218 5.22 9.75 6.76
C ILE A 218 3.88 10.13 7.41
N ASN A 219 3.07 9.14 7.79
CA ASN A 219 1.75 9.41 8.38
C ASN A 219 1.86 10.08 9.74
N VAL A 220 2.83 9.69 10.57
CA VAL A 220 3.03 10.37 11.86
C VAL A 220 3.35 11.84 11.65
N ALA A 221 4.26 12.15 10.71
CA ALA A 221 4.62 13.52 10.42
C ALA A 221 3.43 14.33 9.85
N MET A 222 2.72 13.76 8.88
CA MET A 222 1.66 14.47 8.15
C MET A 222 0.36 14.61 8.95
N VAL A 223 0.02 13.64 9.80
CA VAL A 223 -1.27 13.61 10.52
C VAL A 223 -1.16 14.13 11.94
N PHE A 224 -0.05 13.89 12.65
CA PHE A 224 0.08 14.29 14.05
C PHE A 224 1.01 15.49 14.25
N VAL A 225 2.17 15.52 13.56
CA VAL A 225 3.18 16.55 13.80
C VAL A 225 2.80 17.85 13.10
N LEU A 226 2.61 17.82 11.77
CA LEU A 226 2.39 19.04 10.98
C LEU A 226 1.14 19.82 11.46
N PRO A 227 -0.03 19.19 11.70
CA PRO A 227 -1.21 19.92 12.17
C PRO A 227 -1.07 20.51 13.57
N SER A 228 -0.10 20.07 14.38
CA SER A 228 0.13 20.65 15.71
C SER A 228 0.81 22.03 15.66
N PHE A 229 1.27 22.46 14.47
CA PHE A 229 1.92 23.75 14.24
C PHE A 229 1.08 24.72 13.40
N LEU A 230 -0.12 24.33 12.95
CA LEU A 230 -1.02 25.11 12.09
C LEU A 230 -2.29 25.49 12.85
#